data_AF-A0A0F9RS43-F1
#
_entry.id   AF-A0A0F9RS43-F1
#
_cell.length_a   1.000
_cell.length_b   1.000
_cell.length_c   1.000
_cell.angle_alpha   90.00
_cell.angle_beta   90.00
_cell.angle_gamma   90.00
#
_symmetry.space_group_name_H-M   'P 1'
#
loop_
_entity.id
_entity.type
_entity.pdbx_description
1 polymer ?
#
loop_
_entity_poly.entity_id
_entity_poly.type
_entity_poly.pdbx_seq_one_letter_code
_entity_poly.pdbx_strand_id
1 'polypeptide(L)'
;MIKTHTHIKLIILLFLLIPLRNHSLVSIAYADTNYNVGIEKGTQILEVLKYDEQAWKNTVNITSTPSDWFGGDSDKIGSKSKTTLIDMWSRDSITFPIFHDLIFTNKTLSIFPIIRNYGYGEEYINQNYTNYYFIWGYTFHDWSFITKEFGYNPDTSSESSTILQYPKNFTRLLNDYNDYAIKINNNATFQSLNISFPLLTGDELLWQFALRRFPVAKPINNYLITLKDALNCTNASIEG
;
A
#
# COMPACT_ATOMS: atom_id res chain seq x y z
N MET A 1 60.00 40.54 -22.82
CA MET A 1 60.43 39.61 -23.89
C MET A 1 59.41 38.49 -23.98
N ILE A 2 58.74 38.41 -25.13
CA ILE A 2 58.09 37.26 -25.81
C ILE A 2 57.20 36.27 -25.00
N LYS A 3 55.93 36.24 -25.45
CA LYS A 3 54.82 35.28 -25.27
C LYS A 3 55.21 33.80 -25.48
N THR A 4 54.48 32.86 -24.84
CA THR A 4 53.38 32.09 -25.49
C THR A 4 52.63 31.18 -24.51
N HIS A 5 51.31 31.08 -24.74
CA HIS A 5 50.36 30.15 -24.12
C HIS A 5 50.63 28.69 -24.48
N THR A 6 50.33 27.78 -23.54
CA THR A 6 49.84 26.45 -23.89
C THR A 6 48.82 25.97 -22.85
N HIS A 7 47.55 25.90 -23.26
CA HIS A 7 46.51 25.13 -22.56
C HIS A 7 46.74 23.65 -22.81
N ILE A 8 46.84 22.84 -21.75
CA ILE A 8 46.68 21.38 -21.83
C ILE A 8 45.70 20.95 -20.73
N LYS A 9 44.53 20.49 -21.18
CA LYS A 9 43.55 19.72 -20.42
C LYS A 9 44.16 18.36 -20.10
N LEU A 10 44.19 17.95 -18.83
CA LEU A 10 44.25 16.54 -18.49
C LEU A 10 43.48 16.25 -17.21
N ILE A 11 42.40 15.50 -17.41
CA ILE A 11 41.57 14.83 -16.42
C ILE A 11 42.42 13.78 -15.71
N ILE A 12 42.55 13.85 -14.39
CA ILE A 12 42.85 12.68 -13.56
C ILE A 12 41.94 12.71 -12.34
N LEU A 13 40.90 11.88 -12.44
CA LEU A 13 40.03 11.42 -11.38
C LEU A 13 40.85 10.49 -10.48
N LEU A 14 41.01 10.78 -9.18
CA LEU A 14 41.50 9.76 -8.26
C LEU A 14 40.81 9.83 -6.89
N PHE A 15 40.12 8.72 -6.64
CA PHE A 15 39.48 8.25 -5.44
C PHE A 15 40.37 8.38 -4.19
N LEU A 16 39.80 8.90 -3.11
CA LEU A 16 40.21 8.52 -1.76
C LEU A 16 39.14 7.60 -1.18
N LEU A 17 39.40 6.31 -1.37
CA LEU A 17 38.81 5.18 -0.65
C LEU A 17 39.20 5.29 0.83
N ILE A 18 38.20 5.45 1.71
CA ILE A 18 38.29 5.00 3.10
C ILE A 18 37.45 3.72 3.19
N PRO A 19 38.00 2.59 3.67
CA PRO A 19 37.26 1.35 3.76
C PRO A 19 36.28 1.37 4.95
N LEU A 20 34.99 1.34 4.61
CA LEU A 20 33.91 0.53 5.20
C LEU A 20 34.02 0.14 6.68
N ARG A 21 33.24 0.83 7.53
CA ARG A 21 32.52 0.19 8.63
C ARG A 21 31.06 0.00 8.20
N ASN A 22 30.59 -1.25 8.30
CA ASN A 22 29.26 -1.74 7.95
C ASN A 22 28.09 -0.91 8.52
N HIS A 23 27.68 0.12 7.79
CA HIS A 23 26.27 0.42 7.65
C HIS A 23 26.00 0.47 6.16
N SER A 24 25.11 -0.39 5.68
CA SER A 24 24.47 -0.24 4.39
C SER A 24 23.75 1.11 4.38
N LEU A 25 24.49 2.18 4.10
CA LEU A 25 23.94 3.43 3.62
C LEU A 25 23.43 3.10 2.21
N VAL A 26 22.25 2.49 2.15
CA VAL A 26 21.42 2.53 0.96
C VAL A 26 21.21 4.01 0.73
N SER A 27 22.01 4.57 -0.16
CA SER A 27 21.85 5.96 -0.59
C SER A 27 20.57 5.98 -1.42
N ILE A 28 19.42 6.01 -0.75
CA ILE A 28 18.17 6.28 -1.43
C ILE A 28 18.20 7.78 -1.74
N ALA A 29 18.75 8.11 -2.90
CA ALA A 29 18.59 9.41 -3.50
C ALA A 29 17.10 9.56 -3.84
N TYR A 30 16.29 9.97 -2.88
CA TYR A 30 14.93 10.41 -3.15
C TYR A 30 15.03 11.79 -3.78
N ALA A 31 14.68 11.87 -5.06
CA ALA A 31 14.23 13.14 -5.61
C ALA A 31 13.00 13.54 -4.78
N ASP A 32 13.07 14.72 -4.17
CA ASP A 32 12.03 15.30 -3.32
C ASP A 32 10.66 15.06 -3.96
N THR A 33 9.81 14.24 -3.33
CA THR A 33 8.49 13.98 -3.91
C THR A 33 7.58 15.15 -3.63
N ASN A 34 6.88 15.60 -4.66
CA ASN A 34 5.80 16.57 -4.51
C ASN A 34 4.56 15.98 -3.82
N TYR A 35 4.63 14.73 -3.33
CA TYR A 35 3.56 14.09 -2.59
C TYR A 35 3.66 14.42 -1.10
N ASN A 36 2.52 14.69 -0.48
CA ASN A 36 2.44 14.90 0.96
C ASN A 36 1.25 14.14 1.54
N VAL A 37 1.28 13.94 2.86
CA VAL A 37 0.12 13.39 3.56
C VAL A 37 -1.00 14.41 3.48
N GLY A 38 -2.05 14.04 2.75
CA GLY A 38 -3.22 14.90 2.55
C GLY A 38 -4.25 14.83 3.67
N ILE A 39 -4.02 14.00 4.67
CA ILE A 39 -4.94 13.73 5.78
C ILE A 39 -4.65 14.72 6.91
N GLU A 40 -5.66 15.52 7.26
CA GLU A 40 -5.58 16.45 8.40
C GLU A 40 -6.05 15.74 9.67
N LYS A 41 -5.38 16.01 10.81
CA LYS A 41 -5.85 15.53 12.11
C LYS A 41 -7.25 16.08 12.38
N GLY A 42 -8.16 15.21 12.80
CA GLY A 42 -9.52 15.58 13.09
C GLY A 42 -10.52 14.48 12.78
N THR A 43 -11.80 14.86 12.85
CA THR A 43 -12.93 13.96 12.56
C THR A 43 -13.47 14.28 11.18
N GLN A 44 -13.59 13.25 10.36
CA GLN A 44 -14.27 13.29 9.07
C GLN A 44 -15.57 12.49 9.15
N ILE A 45 -16.61 12.97 8.47
CA ILE A 45 -17.89 12.28 8.34
C ILE A 45 -18.14 12.06 6.86
N LEU A 46 -18.39 10.81 6.47
CA LEU A 46 -18.77 10.43 5.11
C LEU A 46 -20.25 10.11 5.09
N GLU A 47 -20.95 10.54 4.03
CA GLU A 47 -22.38 10.31 3.86
C GLU A 47 -22.67 9.59 2.54
N VAL A 48 -23.55 8.60 2.58
CA VAL A 48 -24.04 7.93 1.36
C VAL A 48 -25.07 8.82 0.69
N LEU A 49 -24.62 9.61 -0.29
CA LEU A 49 -25.52 10.50 -1.05
C LEU A 49 -26.33 9.75 -2.11
N LYS A 50 -25.76 8.67 -2.66
CA LYS A 50 -26.35 7.85 -3.71
C LYS A 50 -25.90 6.41 -3.56
N TYR A 51 -26.81 5.48 -3.82
CA TYR A 51 -26.52 4.06 -3.95
C TYR A 51 -27.41 3.47 -5.04
N ASP A 52 -26.79 2.77 -6.00
CA ASP A 52 -27.47 2.02 -7.04
C ASP A 52 -27.13 0.54 -6.86
N GLU A 53 -28.09 -0.21 -6.31
CA GLU A 53 -27.96 -1.63 -6.04
C GLU A 53 -27.73 -2.45 -7.31
N GLN A 54 -28.38 -2.07 -8.41
CA GLN A 54 -28.24 -2.81 -9.67
C GLN A 54 -26.85 -2.60 -10.26
N ALA A 55 -26.36 -1.36 -10.27
CA ALA A 55 -25.00 -1.05 -10.69
C ALA A 55 -23.95 -1.78 -9.83
N TRP A 56 -24.16 -1.82 -8.50
CA TRP A 56 -23.28 -2.57 -7.59
C TRP A 56 -23.26 -4.06 -7.94
N LYS A 57 -24.43 -4.70 -8.05
CA LYS A 57 -24.53 -6.13 -8.38
C LYS A 57 -23.91 -6.48 -9.73
N ASN A 58 -24.04 -5.57 -10.70
CA ASN A 58 -23.45 -5.74 -12.04
C ASN A 58 -21.92 -5.57 -12.04
N THR A 59 -21.36 -4.80 -11.12
CA THR A 59 -19.93 -4.43 -11.13
C THR A 59 -19.11 -5.21 -10.12
N VAL A 60 -19.65 -5.43 -8.92
CA VAL A 60 -18.94 -6.02 -7.78
C VAL A 60 -19.30 -7.49 -7.63
N ASN A 61 -20.51 -7.79 -7.16
CA ASN A 61 -21.01 -9.15 -7.00
C ASN A 61 -22.51 -9.13 -6.68
N ILE A 62 -23.29 -9.98 -7.36
CA ILE A 62 -24.74 -10.15 -7.15
C ILE A 62 -25.11 -10.57 -5.72
N THR A 63 -24.20 -11.23 -5.01
CA THR A 63 -24.44 -11.76 -3.65
C THR A 63 -23.92 -10.86 -2.54
N SER A 64 -23.37 -9.68 -2.87
CA SER A 64 -22.86 -8.75 -1.86
C SER A 64 -23.52 -7.38 -1.98
N THR A 65 -23.54 -6.65 -0.88
CA THR A 65 -23.90 -5.23 -0.83
C THR A 65 -22.70 -4.42 -0.32
N PRO A 66 -22.71 -3.08 -0.46
CA PRO A 66 -21.71 -2.24 0.18
C PRO A 66 -21.49 -2.56 1.66
N SER A 67 -22.54 -2.96 2.38
CA SER A 67 -22.50 -3.25 3.82
C SER A 67 -21.66 -4.47 4.17
N ASP A 68 -21.45 -5.40 3.24
CA ASP A 68 -20.51 -6.51 3.43
C ASP A 68 -19.04 -6.07 3.44
N TRP A 69 -18.74 -4.91 2.83
CA TRP A 69 -17.38 -4.40 2.64
C TRP A 69 -17.07 -3.19 3.52
N PHE A 70 -18.04 -2.28 3.65
CA PHE A 70 -17.91 -1.04 4.40
C PHE A 70 -18.67 -1.06 5.74
N GLY A 71 -19.43 -2.12 6.03
CA GLY A 71 -20.13 -2.30 7.30
C GLY A 71 -21.38 -1.42 7.47
N GLY A 72 -22.20 -1.80 8.45
CA GLY A 72 -23.36 -1.02 8.88
C GLY A 72 -24.43 -0.84 7.79
N ASP A 73 -24.96 0.39 7.69
CA ASP A 73 -25.99 0.84 6.76
C ASP A 73 -25.40 1.46 5.47
N SER A 74 -24.21 1.04 5.02
CA SER A 74 -23.52 1.66 3.87
C SER A 74 -24.24 1.48 2.52
N ASP A 75 -25.25 0.63 2.47
CA ASP A 75 -26.18 0.42 1.36
C ASP A 75 -27.46 1.27 1.46
N LYS A 76 -27.52 2.24 2.40
CA LYS A 76 -28.68 3.12 2.59
C LYS A 76 -28.31 4.58 2.38
N ILE A 77 -29.05 5.26 1.51
CA ILE A 77 -28.91 6.71 1.30
C ILE A 77 -29.15 7.46 2.61
N GLY A 78 -28.30 8.44 2.91
CA GLY A 78 -28.32 9.25 4.12
C GLY A 78 -27.62 8.61 5.32
N SER A 79 -27.14 7.36 5.21
CA SER A 79 -26.29 6.80 6.26
C SER A 79 -24.94 7.50 6.31
N LYS A 80 -24.37 7.61 7.51
CA LYS A 80 -23.13 8.32 7.76
C LYS A 80 -22.13 7.43 8.49
N SER A 81 -20.87 7.49 8.09
CA SER A 81 -19.74 6.97 8.87
C SER A 81 -18.91 8.13 9.42
N LYS A 82 -18.13 7.85 10.46
CA LYS A 82 -17.27 8.84 11.11
C LYS A 82 -15.90 8.21 11.32
N THR A 83 -14.86 8.93 10.94
CA THR A 83 -13.48 8.51 11.17
C THR A 83 -12.74 9.63 11.87
N THR A 84 -12.11 9.33 13.01
CA THR A 84 -11.28 10.30 13.76
C THR A 84 -9.83 9.89 13.69
N LEU A 85 -9.00 10.72 13.06
CA LEU A 85 -7.56 10.55 12.99
C LEU A 85 -6.92 10.95 14.33
N ILE A 86 -6.13 10.05 14.92
CA ILE A 86 -5.51 10.21 16.24
C ILE A 86 -4.03 10.54 16.11
N ASP A 87 -3.33 9.76 15.28
CA ASP A 87 -1.89 9.87 15.14
C ASP A 87 -1.42 9.66 13.71
N MET A 88 -0.26 10.23 13.40
CA MET A 88 0.39 10.16 12.11
C MET A 88 1.89 10.01 12.31
N TRP A 89 2.50 9.09 11.57
CA TRP A 89 3.93 8.84 11.63
C TRP A 89 4.48 8.57 10.24
N SER A 90 5.80 8.66 10.11
CA SER A 90 6.52 8.31 8.89
C SER A 90 7.77 7.54 9.23
N ARG A 91 8.09 6.51 8.44
CA ARG A 91 9.33 5.74 8.57
C ARG A 91 9.61 4.99 7.29
N ASP A 92 10.85 4.52 7.16
CA ASP A 92 11.15 3.43 6.24
C ASP A 92 10.59 2.11 6.79
N SER A 93 10.03 1.31 5.88
CA SER A 93 9.51 -0.02 6.17
C SER A 93 10.14 -1.04 5.22
N ILE A 94 10.46 -2.20 5.77
CA ILE A 94 10.86 -3.38 5.00
C ILE A 94 9.63 -4.05 4.36
N THR A 95 9.85 -5.04 3.49
CA THR A 95 8.81 -5.63 2.65
C THR A 95 7.70 -6.34 3.41
N PHE A 96 8.01 -7.12 4.45
CA PHE A 96 6.97 -7.91 5.14
C PHE A 96 5.82 -7.06 5.72
N PRO A 97 6.08 -5.97 6.49
CA PRO A 97 4.99 -5.11 6.95
C PRO A 97 4.16 -4.52 5.80
N ILE A 98 4.77 -4.20 4.67
CA ILE A 98 4.04 -3.66 3.51
C ILE A 98 3.16 -4.74 2.86
N PHE A 99 3.66 -5.97 2.71
CA PHE A 99 2.83 -7.10 2.27
C PHE A 99 1.67 -7.32 3.21
N HIS A 100 1.92 -7.34 4.52
CA HIS A 100 0.91 -7.54 5.54
C HIS A 100 -0.19 -6.49 5.45
N ASP A 101 0.18 -5.21 5.43
CA ASP A 101 -0.76 -4.10 5.51
C ASP A 101 -1.53 -3.90 4.20
N LEU A 102 -0.86 -4.05 3.05
CA LEU A 102 -1.44 -3.67 1.76
C LEU A 102 -1.95 -4.87 0.95
N ILE A 103 -1.25 -6.00 0.95
CA ILE A 103 -1.51 -7.09 -0.02
C ILE A 103 -2.19 -8.30 0.62
N PHE A 104 -1.79 -8.68 1.84
CA PHE A 104 -2.31 -9.89 2.45
C PHE A 104 -3.80 -9.74 2.80
N THR A 105 -4.60 -10.61 2.19
CA THR A 105 -6.04 -10.74 2.48
C THR A 105 -6.26 -11.54 3.76
N ASN A 106 -7.47 -11.51 4.32
CA ASN A 106 -7.81 -12.35 5.48
C ASN A 106 -7.53 -13.84 5.24
N LYS A 107 -7.75 -14.32 4.01
CA LYS A 107 -7.42 -15.70 3.61
C LYS A 107 -5.91 -15.95 3.64
N THR A 108 -5.11 -15.00 3.17
CA THR A 108 -3.65 -15.10 3.19
C THR A 108 -3.10 -15.06 4.61
N LEU A 109 -3.65 -14.16 5.44
CA LEU A 109 -3.25 -14.01 6.84
C LEU A 109 -3.59 -15.26 7.67
N SER A 110 -4.73 -15.91 7.42
CA SER A 110 -5.12 -17.11 8.19
C SER A 110 -4.21 -18.32 7.96
N ILE A 111 -3.60 -18.43 6.77
CA ILE A 111 -2.64 -19.50 6.44
C ILE A 111 -1.17 -19.10 6.69
N PHE A 112 -0.90 -17.82 6.93
CA PHE A 112 0.46 -17.30 7.14
C PHE A 112 1.22 -17.98 8.30
N PRO A 113 0.60 -18.29 9.46
CA PRO A 113 1.28 -19.01 10.54
C PRO A 113 1.78 -20.40 10.12
N ILE A 114 1.06 -21.07 9.21
CA ILE A 114 1.45 -22.40 8.72
C ILE A 114 2.73 -22.28 7.89
N ILE A 115 2.72 -21.43 6.85
CA ILE A 115 3.91 -21.30 5.96
C ILE A 115 5.13 -20.73 6.70
N ARG A 116 4.91 -19.90 7.73
CA ARG A 116 5.97 -19.42 8.63
C ARG A 116 6.70 -20.58 9.30
N ASN A 117 5.98 -21.60 9.78
CA ASN A 117 6.59 -22.79 10.41
C ASN A 117 7.44 -23.62 9.43
N TYR A 118 7.22 -23.44 8.12
CA TYR A 118 8.02 -24.05 7.06
C TYR A 118 9.13 -23.14 6.53
N GLY A 119 9.42 -22.02 7.23
CA GLY A 119 10.53 -21.13 6.89
C GLY A 119 10.20 -20.06 5.84
N TYR A 120 8.92 -19.87 5.47
CA TYR A 120 8.50 -18.82 4.53
C TYR A 120 7.86 -17.61 5.24
N GLY A 121 8.26 -17.35 6.49
CA GLY A 121 7.70 -16.26 7.30
C GLY A 121 8.29 -14.89 6.98
N GLU A 122 8.08 -13.95 7.91
CA GLU A 122 8.60 -12.59 7.86
C GLU A 122 10.10 -12.51 7.54
N GLU A 123 10.93 -13.30 8.24
CA GLU A 123 12.38 -13.30 8.04
C GLU A 123 12.76 -13.67 6.60
N TYR A 124 12.11 -14.70 6.04
CA TYR A 124 12.32 -15.11 4.66
C TYR A 124 11.95 -13.99 3.67
N ILE A 125 10.79 -13.36 3.88
CA ILE A 125 10.33 -12.26 3.02
C ILE A 125 11.34 -11.11 3.07
N ASN A 126 11.75 -10.68 4.25
CA ASN A 126 12.66 -9.54 4.40
C ASN A 126 14.08 -9.84 3.88
N GLN A 127 14.54 -11.09 3.94
CA GLN A 127 15.85 -11.50 3.41
C GLN A 127 15.87 -11.64 1.88
N ASN A 128 14.76 -12.08 1.27
CA ASN A 128 14.70 -12.32 -0.18
C ASN A 128 14.17 -11.11 -0.97
N TYR A 129 13.41 -10.22 -0.32
CA TYR A 129 12.85 -9.00 -0.90
C TYR A 129 13.31 -7.81 -0.05
N THR A 130 14.56 -7.39 -0.23
CA THR A 130 15.28 -6.44 0.65
C THR A 130 14.94 -4.97 0.40
N ASN A 131 13.79 -4.70 -0.20
CA ASN A 131 13.35 -3.35 -0.52
C ASN A 131 12.94 -2.59 0.74
N TYR A 132 13.23 -1.28 0.72
CA TYR A 132 12.76 -0.33 1.71
C TYR A 132 11.74 0.61 1.07
N TYR A 133 10.68 0.87 1.81
CA TYR A 133 9.55 1.68 1.40
C TYR A 133 9.36 2.79 2.42
N PHE A 134 9.56 4.04 2.01
CA PHE A 134 9.15 5.16 2.84
C PHE A 134 7.62 5.24 2.85
N ILE A 135 7.06 5.20 4.05
CA ILE A 135 5.62 5.18 4.27
C ILE A 135 5.18 6.28 5.22
N TRP A 136 3.94 6.71 5.04
CA TRP A 136 3.17 7.44 6.03
C TRP A 136 2.15 6.49 6.64
N GLY A 137 2.22 6.31 7.94
CA GLY A 137 1.23 5.56 8.69
C GLY A 137 0.33 6.48 9.48
N TYR A 138 -0.89 6.04 9.74
CA TYR A 138 -1.81 6.78 10.58
C TYR A 138 -2.72 5.85 11.36
N THR A 139 -3.13 6.32 12.52
CA THR A 139 -3.99 5.57 13.45
C THR A 139 -5.30 6.31 13.67
N PHE A 140 -6.42 5.61 13.59
CA PHE A 140 -7.75 6.20 13.62
C PHE A 140 -8.77 5.39 14.44
N HIS A 141 -9.84 6.06 14.84
CA HIS A 141 -11.07 5.45 15.34
C HIS A 141 -12.12 5.49 14.23
N ASP A 142 -12.87 4.41 14.06
CA ASP A 142 -13.91 4.32 13.03
C ASP A 142 -15.28 3.98 13.62
N TRP A 143 -16.30 4.60 13.02
CA TRP A 143 -17.70 4.31 13.21
C TRP A 143 -18.28 3.94 11.86
N SER A 144 -18.87 2.75 11.79
CA SER A 144 -19.54 2.22 10.63
C SER A 144 -20.67 3.13 10.17
N PHE A 145 -21.11 2.93 8.93
CA PHE A 145 -22.26 3.66 8.41
C PHE A 145 -23.50 3.36 9.26
N ILE A 146 -24.16 4.41 9.74
CA ILE A 146 -25.42 4.30 10.48
C ILE A 146 -26.38 5.40 10.04
N THR A 147 -27.68 5.13 10.13
CA THR A 147 -28.75 6.11 9.88
C THR A 147 -29.15 6.92 11.11
N LYS A 148 -28.65 6.55 12.29
CA LYS A 148 -28.91 7.20 13.58
C LYS A 148 -27.71 8.04 14.01
N GLU A 149 -27.82 8.67 15.18
CA GLU A 149 -26.69 9.37 15.80
C GLU A 149 -25.55 8.39 16.16
N PHE A 150 -24.31 8.87 16.01
CA PHE A 150 -23.13 8.11 16.41
C PHE A 150 -23.13 7.83 17.91
N GLY A 151 -22.85 6.58 18.27
CA GLY A 151 -22.49 6.25 19.64
C GLY A 151 -21.23 6.98 20.11
N TYR A 152 -21.08 7.09 21.43
CA TYR A 152 -19.90 7.71 22.03
C TYR A 152 -18.61 6.95 21.69
N ASN A 153 -18.64 5.62 21.77
CA ASN A 153 -17.49 4.78 21.46
C ASN A 153 -17.43 4.42 19.97
N PRO A 154 -16.24 4.30 19.37
CA PRO A 154 -16.07 3.79 18.02
C PRO A 154 -16.38 2.29 17.95
N ASP A 155 -16.77 1.84 16.76
CA ASP A 155 -16.93 0.40 16.47
C ASP A 155 -15.56 -0.28 16.41
N THR A 156 -14.55 0.45 15.92
CA THR A 156 -13.18 -0.04 15.87
C THR A 156 -12.22 1.03 16.39
N SER A 157 -11.45 0.66 17.42
CA SER A 157 -10.54 1.57 18.08
C SER A 157 -9.09 1.32 17.67
N SER A 158 -8.39 2.37 17.21
CA SER A 158 -6.94 2.36 16.96
C SER A 158 -6.53 1.50 15.77
N GLU A 159 -7.36 1.51 14.72
CA GLU A 159 -7.00 0.94 13.43
C GLU A 159 -5.85 1.73 12.81
N SER A 160 -4.99 1.04 12.07
CA SER A 160 -3.85 1.67 11.40
C SER A 160 -3.88 1.39 9.92
N SER A 161 -3.44 2.36 9.13
CA SER A 161 -3.30 2.21 7.69
C SER A 161 -2.09 2.98 7.18
N THR A 162 -1.67 2.62 5.97
CA THR A 162 -0.36 2.95 5.42
C THR A 162 -0.51 3.49 4.01
N ILE A 163 0.18 4.60 3.73
CA ILE A 163 0.36 5.18 2.40
C ILE A 163 1.82 5.01 2.00
N LEU A 164 2.08 4.44 0.83
CA LEU A 164 3.40 4.48 0.21
C LEU A 164 3.67 5.89 -0.31
N GLN A 165 4.75 6.54 0.11
CA GLN A 165 5.06 7.89 -0.38
C GLN A 165 5.27 7.91 -1.91
N TYR A 166 5.83 6.85 -2.46
CA TYR A 166 6.17 6.72 -3.88
C TYR A 166 5.24 5.71 -4.56
N PRO A 167 4.21 6.15 -5.31
CA PRO A 167 3.28 5.24 -5.96
C PRO A 167 3.95 4.35 -7.03
N LYS A 168 5.10 4.76 -7.59
CA LYS A 168 5.90 3.90 -8.48
C LYS A 168 6.45 2.63 -7.81
N ASN A 169 6.54 2.62 -6.48
CA ASN A 169 7.02 1.44 -5.75
C ASN A 169 6.00 0.29 -5.77
N PHE A 170 4.73 0.55 -6.12
CA PHE A 170 3.72 -0.51 -6.23
C PHE A 170 4.02 -1.51 -7.35
N THR A 171 4.68 -1.11 -8.44
CA THR A 171 5.14 -2.07 -9.47
C THR A 171 6.06 -3.12 -8.86
N ARG A 172 7.03 -2.66 -8.06
CA ARG A 172 8.00 -3.55 -7.42
C ARG A 172 7.33 -4.39 -6.35
N LEU A 173 6.50 -3.78 -5.52
CA LEU A 173 5.78 -4.47 -4.46
C LEU A 173 4.91 -5.62 -5.02
N LEU A 174 4.19 -5.38 -6.12
CA LEU A 174 3.38 -6.39 -6.79
C LEU A 174 4.24 -7.53 -7.35
N ASN A 175 5.36 -7.19 -7.99
CA ASN A 175 6.28 -8.20 -8.54
C ASN A 175 6.90 -9.07 -7.44
N ASP A 176 7.39 -8.45 -6.35
CA ASP A 176 7.96 -9.16 -5.20
C ASP A 176 6.92 -10.09 -4.56
N TYR A 177 5.67 -9.62 -4.42
CA TYR A 177 4.58 -10.43 -3.89
C TYR A 177 4.27 -11.63 -4.79
N ASN A 178 4.16 -11.41 -6.11
CA ASN A 178 3.86 -12.49 -7.05
C ASN A 178 5.01 -13.52 -7.11
N ASP A 179 6.27 -13.10 -7.06
CA ASP A 179 7.41 -14.02 -6.95
C ASP A 179 7.32 -14.86 -5.67
N TYR A 180 7.01 -14.23 -4.53
CA TYR A 180 6.79 -14.93 -3.27
C TYR A 180 5.63 -15.92 -3.35
N ALA A 181 4.48 -15.50 -3.88
CA ALA A 181 3.31 -16.35 -4.05
C ALA A 181 3.61 -17.56 -4.96
N ILE A 182 4.37 -17.37 -6.05
CA ILE A 182 4.82 -18.46 -6.93
C ILE A 182 5.65 -19.48 -6.15
N LYS A 183 6.60 -19.03 -5.32
CA LYS A 183 7.43 -19.93 -4.49
C LYS A 183 6.59 -20.76 -3.51
N ILE A 184 5.60 -20.14 -2.87
CA ILE A 184 4.64 -20.86 -2.00
C ILE A 184 3.84 -21.87 -2.84
N ASN A 185 3.27 -21.44 -3.96
CA ASN A 185 2.39 -22.26 -4.78
C ASN A 185 3.11 -23.44 -5.45
N ASN A 186 4.41 -23.34 -5.70
CA ASN A 186 5.23 -24.39 -6.27
C ASN A 186 5.87 -25.33 -5.22
N ASN A 187 5.66 -25.07 -3.93
CA ASN A 187 6.17 -25.94 -2.87
C ASN A 187 5.29 -27.20 -2.72
N ALA A 188 5.88 -28.37 -2.91
CA ALA A 188 5.16 -29.65 -2.87
C ALA A 188 4.43 -29.91 -1.53
N THR A 189 5.01 -29.46 -0.40
CA THR A 189 4.36 -29.59 0.91
C THR A 189 3.11 -28.72 0.97
N PHE A 190 3.17 -27.47 0.52
CA PHE A 190 2.00 -26.58 0.53
C PHE A 190 0.92 -27.05 -0.45
N GLN A 191 1.29 -27.58 -1.61
CA GLN A 191 0.36 -28.23 -2.54
C GLN A 191 -0.37 -29.40 -1.89
N SER A 192 0.35 -30.27 -1.16
CA SER A 192 -0.25 -31.40 -0.43
C SER A 192 -1.22 -30.97 0.68
N LEU A 193 -1.04 -29.76 1.22
CA LEU A 193 -1.91 -29.16 2.24
C LEU A 193 -3.01 -28.28 1.64
N ASN A 194 -3.12 -28.22 0.31
CA ASN A 194 -4.02 -27.32 -0.43
C ASN A 194 -3.85 -25.84 -0.04
N ILE A 195 -2.62 -25.43 0.28
CA ILE A 195 -2.25 -24.06 0.61
C ILE A 195 -1.82 -23.38 -0.69
N SER A 196 -2.44 -22.24 -0.99
CA SER A 196 -2.07 -21.40 -2.13
C SER A 196 -2.25 -19.92 -1.82
N PHE A 197 -1.38 -19.11 -2.40
CA PHE A 197 -1.45 -17.65 -2.41
C PHE A 197 -1.98 -17.20 -3.77
N PRO A 198 -2.89 -16.20 -3.81
CA PRO A 198 -3.35 -15.67 -5.08
C PRO A 198 -2.20 -14.98 -5.81
N LEU A 199 -2.16 -15.10 -7.14
CA LEU A 199 -1.38 -14.20 -7.97
C LEU A 199 -2.26 -13.00 -8.28
N LEU A 200 -1.67 -11.81 -8.27
CA LEU A 200 -2.41 -10.56 -8.47
C LEU A 200 -1.93 -9.85 -9.73
N THR A 201 -2.89 -9.35 -10.49
CA THR A 201 -2.70 -8.29 -11.48
C THR A 201 -2.75 -6.92 -10.81
N GLY A 202 -2.34 -5.89 -11.54
CA GLY A 202 -2.46 -4.52 -11.06
C GLY A 202 -3.91 -4.11 -10.80
N ASP A 203 -4.83 -4.48 -11.69
CA ASP A 203 -6.27 -4.22 -11.53
C ASP A 203 -6.83 -4.90 -10.27
N GLU A 204 -6.46 -6.16 -9.98
CA GLU A 204 -6.89 -6.87 -8.77
C GLU A 204 -6.32 -6.25 -7.49
N LEU A 205 -5.05 -5.82 -7.50
CA LEU A 205 -4.46 -5.14 -6.36
C LEU A 205 -5.12 -3.78 -6.10
N LEU A 206 -5.36 -2.99 -7.16
CA LEU A 206 -6.06 -1.71 -7.06
C LEU A 206 -7.50 -1.91 -6.55
N TRP A 207 -8.16 -2.97 -6.98
CA TRP A 207 -9.50 -3.33 -6.48
C TRP A 207 -9.50 -3.64 -4.98
N GLN A 208 -8.51 -4.39 -4.48
CA GLN A 208 -8.34 -4.64 -3.04
C GLN A 208 -8.15 -3.34 -2.26
N PHE A 209 -7.41 -2.38 -2.80
CA PHE A 209 -7.24 -1.07 -2.18
C PHE A 209 -8.54 -0.28 -2.09
N ALA A 210 -9.35 -0.28 -3.15
CA ALA A 210 -10.65 0.38 -3.15
C ALA A 210 -11.57 -0.19 -2.06
N LEU A 211 -11.61 -1.53 -1.92
CA LEU A 211 -12.43 -2.20 -0.91
C LEU A 211 -11.94 -1.97 0.53
N ARG A 212 -10.63 -1.75 0.71
CA ARG A 212 -10.01 -1.49 2.02
C ARG A 212 -9.95 -0.01 2.41
N ARG A 213 -10.65 0.87 1.68
CA ARG A 213 -10.63 2.33 1.89
C ARG A 213 -9.20 2.89 1.88
N PHE A 214 -8.41 2.43 0.91
CA PHE A 214 -6.99 2.77 0.83
C PHE A 214 -6.77 4.29 0.80
N PRO A 215 -5.95 4.83 1.69
CA PRO A 215 -5.61 6.25 1.74
C PRO A 215 -4.70 6.66 0.58
N VAL A 216 -4.88 7.90 0.12
CA VAL A 216 -4.12 8.46 -1.00
C VAL A 216 -3.41 9.74 -0.61
N ALA A 217 -2.18 9.91 -1.08
CA ALA A 217 -1.41 11.13 -0.86
C ALA A 217 -1.93 12.29 -1.73
N LYS A 218 -1.72 13.52 -1.29
CA LYS A 218 -1.93 14.70 -2.14
C LYS A 218 -0.69 14.96 -3.00
N PRO A 219 -0.83 15.51 -4.23
CA PRO A 219 -2.08 15.75 -4.94
C PRO A 219 -2.73 14.44 -5.42
N ILE A 220 -4.02 14.25 -5.08
CA ILE A 220 -4.73 12.97 -5.22
C ILE A 220 -4.68 12.44 -6.65
N ASN A 221 -5.07 13.26 -7.63
CA ASN A 221 -5.10 12.85 -9.04
C ASN A 221 -3.71 12.41 -9.54
N ASN A 222 -2.66 13.16 -9.22
CA ASN A 222 -1.30 12.83 -9.64
C ASN A 222 -0.80 11.54 -8.98
N TYR A 223 -1.16 11.31 -7.72
CA TYR A 223 -0.81 10.09 -7.00
C TYR A 223 -1.52 8.88 -7.61
N LEU A 224 -2.84 8.99 -7.82
CA LEU A 224 -3.67 7.93 -8.40
C LEU A 224 -3.30 7.60 -9.85
N ILE A 225 -3.01 8.60 -10.70
CA ILE A 225 -2.52 8.38 -12.06
C ILE A 225 -1.20 7.59 -12.02
N THR A 226 -0.26 8.02 -11.18
CA THR A 226 1.05 7.35 -11.08
C THR A 226 0.90 5.93 -10.51
N LEU A 227 0.00 5.71 -9.57
CA LEU A 227 -0.32 4.39 -9.03
C LEU A 227 -0.90 3.48 -10.12
N LYS A 228 -1.91 3.96 -10.84
CA LYS A 228 -2.57 3.23 -11.93
C LYS A 228 -1.56 2.83 -13.00
N ASP A 229 -0.70 3.76 -13.43
CA ASP A 229 0.35 3.51 -14.42
C ASP A 229 1.40 2.53 -13.89
N ALA A 230 1.82 2.67 -12.63
CA ALA A 230 2.78 1.75 -12.00
C ALA A 230 2.24 0.31 -11.92
N LEU A 231 0.95 0.15 -11.69
CA LEU A 231 0.29 -1.15 -11.66
C LEU A 231 -0.10 -1.66 -13.05
N ASN A 232 0.08 -0.87 -14.11
CA ASN A 232 -0.41 -1.17 -15.46
C ASN A 232 -1.92 -1.52 -15.47
N CYS A 233 -2.72 -0.81 -14.67
CA CYS A 233 -4.16 -1.03 -14.60
C CYS A 233 -4.85 -0.61 -15.91
N THR A 234 -5.66 -1.51 -16.46
CA THR A 234 -6.39 -1.27 -17.72
C THR A 234 -7.87 -0.97 -17.49
N ASN A 235 -8.41 -1.37 -16.34
CA ASN A 235 -9.84 -1.32 -16.04
C ASN A 235 -10.21 -0.22 -15.02
N ALA A 236 -9.34 0.79 -14.86
CA ALA A 236 -9.55 1.89 -13.94
C ALA A 236 -9.47 3.26 -14.64
N SER A 237 -10.38 4.16 -14.30
CA SER A 237 -10.32 5.60 -14.63
C SER A 237 -10.08 6.41 -13.35
N ILE A 238 -9.39 7.54 -13.46
CA ILE A 238 -9.22 8.50 -12.37
C ILE A 238 -10.09 9.72 -12.68
N GLU A 239 -11.01 10.03 -11.78
CA GLU A 239 -11.87 11.20 -11.82
C GLU A 239 -11.64 12.00 -10.52
N GLY A 240 -11.66 13.32 -10.60
CA GLY A 240 -11.43 14.20 -9.46
C GLY A 240 -12.30 15.44 -9.48
#